data_AF-A0A2E7P9U2-F1
#
_entry.id   AF-A0A2E7P9U2-F1
#
_cell.length_a   1.000
_cell.length_b   1.000
_cell.length_c   1.000
_cell.angle_alpha   90.00
_cell.angle_beta   90.00
_cell.angle_gamma   90.00
#
_symmetry.space_group_name_H-M   'P 1'
#
loop_
_entity.id
_entity.type
_entity.pdbx_description
1 polymer ?
#
loop_
_entity_poly.entity_id
_entity_poly.type
_entity_poly.pdbx_seq_one_letter_code
_entity_poly.pdbx_strand_id
1 'polypeptide(L)'
;MQALLAGLVLMMSGCATIAPERNAAEELMGKDVAEAYQVFGTPWSIDIDTNKWKISKLYGQKHVTFRLIKSNPYTREELAGSYMDATRNPPTIVYQYETRTYQDVCVVQFWADKETDIIFYYEIHGTCGWGGWGFGQTSILHRMGM
;
A
#
# COMPACT_ATOMS: atom_id res chain seq x y z
N MET A 1 37.62 -7.15 29.69
CA MET A 1 36.15 -7.33 29.72
C MET A 1 35.50 -5.97 29.60
N GLN A 2 35.16 -5.52 28.38
CA GLN A 2 34.30 -4.33 28.14
C GLN A 2 33.93 -4.16 26.65
N ALA A 3 34.59 -4.87 25.72
CA ALA A 3 34.29 -4.80 24.29
C ALA A 3 33.20 -5.78 23.79
N LEU A 4 32.76 -6.73 24.63
CA LEU A 4 31.83 -7.80 24.22
C LEU A 4 30.34 -7.49 24.45
N LEU A 5 30.01 -6.41 25.15
CA LEU A 5 28.63 -6.03 25.47
C LEU A 5 28.00 -5.06 24.46
N ALA A 6 28.80 -4.38 23.63
CA ALA A 6 28.29 -3.46 22.62
C ALA A 6 27.76 -4.17 21.35
N GLY A 7 28.22 -5.39 21.08
CA GLY A 7 27.81 -6.14 19.88
C GLY A 7 26.42 -6.79 19.97
N LEU A 8 25.90 -7.01 21.18
CA LEU A 8 24.63 -7.71 21.39
C LEU A 8 23.41 -6.76 21.34
N VAL A 9 23.60 -5.46 21.63
CA VAL A 9 22.52 -4.46 21.62
C VAL A 9 22.15 -4.04 20.20
N LEU A 10 23.08 -4.13 19.25
CA LEU A 10 22.83 -3.81 17.83
C LEU A 10 22.05 -4.89 17.06
N MET A 11 21.83 -6.07 17.66
CA MET A 11 21.04 -7.14 17.02
C MET A 11 19.53 -7.08 17.36
N MET A 12 19.09 -6.18 18.25
CA MET A 12 17.69 -6.16 18.72
C MET A 12 16.78 -5.11 18.06
N SER A 13 17.27 -4.27 17.15
CA SER A 13 16.41 -3.35 16.37
C SER A 13 16.07 -3.87 14.97
N GLY A 14 16.47 -5.12 14.67
CA GLY A 14 16.36 -5.74 13.35
C GLY A 14 15.15 -6.65 13.16
N CYS A 15 14.07 -6.50 13.95
CA CYS A 15 12.77 -7.01 13.52
C CYS A 15 12.34 -6.18 12.32
N ALA A 16 12.86 -6.53 11.14
CA ALA A 16 12.46 -5.96 9.88
C ALA A 16 10.97 -6.22 9.71
N THR A 17 10.16 -5.21 10.05
CA THR A 17 8.73 -5.26 9.77
C THR A 17 8.58 -5.43 8.27
N ILE A 18 8.03 -6.57 7.85
CA ILE A 18 7.82 -6.91 6.44
C ILE A 18 6.94 -5.85 5.73
N ALA A 19 6.15 -5.07 6.49
CA ALA A 19 5.32 -3.94 6.03
C ALA A 19 5.39 -2.74 7.00
N PRO A 20 6.40 -1.86 6.91
CA PRO A 20 6.59 -0.76 7.86
C PRO A 20 5.45 0.27 7.82
N GLU A 21 4.87 0.53 6.64
CA GLU A 21 3.72 1.44 6.52
C GLU A 21 2.48 0.91 7.22
N ARG A 22 2.31 -0.41 7.29
CA ARG A 22 1.20 -1.04 8.00
C ARG A 22 1.32 -0.89 9.49
N ASN A 23 2.49 -1.17 10.05
CA ASN A 23 2.70 -0.96 11.48
C ASN A 23 2.53 0.52 11.84
N ALA A 24 3.09 1.42 11.05
CA ALA A 24 2.93 2.85 11.27
C ALA A 24 1.46 3.28 11.21
N ALA A 25 0.66 2.75 10.28
CA ALA A 25 -0.77 3.03 10.22
C ALA A 25 -1.56 2.44 11.39
N GLU A 26 -1.20 1.24 11.84
CA GLU A 26 -1.81 0.58 13.00
C GLU A 26 -1.54 1.36 14.30
N GLU A 27 -0.33 1.88 14.48
CA GLU A 27 0.05 2.71 15.63
C GLU A 27 -0.66 4.07 15.66
N LEU A 28 -1.18 4.55 14.52
CA LEU A 28 -1.92 5.81 14.40
C LEU A 28 -3.43 5.65 14.65
N MET A 29 -3.93 4.42 14.81
CA MET A 29 -5.33 4.19 15.13
C MET A 29 -5.71 4.81 16.48
N GLY A 30 -6.82 5.53 16.52
CA GLY A 30 -7.29 6.26 17.69
C GLY A 30 -6.58 7.59 17.93
N LYS A 31 -5.70 8.02 17.02
CA LYS A 31 -4.99 9.30 17.10
C LYS A 31 -5.54 10.33 16.13
N ASP A 32 -5.15 11.58 16.33
CA ASP A 32 -5.47 12.67 15.40
C ASP A 32 -4.78 12.47 14.04
N VAL A 33 -5.52 12.70 12.95
CA VAL A 33 -5.01 12.53 11.58
C VAL A 33 -3.81 13.44 11.26
N ALA A 34 -3.61 14.52 12.02
CA ALA A 34 -2.42 15.37 11.90
C ALA A 34 -1.12 14.61 12.24
N GLU A 35 -1.16 13.59 13.10
CA GLU A 35 0.01 12.75 13.37
C GLU A 35 0.41 11.94 12.11
N ALA A 36 -0.56 11.55 11.29
CA ALA A 36 -0.27 10.84 10.04
C ALA A 36 0.51 11.73 9.05
N TYR A 37 0.33 13.05 9.07
CA TYR A 37 1.12 13.97 8.23
C TYR A 37 2.59 14.02 8.65
N GLN A 38 2.89 13.80 9.93
CA GLN A 38 4.27 13.75 10.42
C GLN A 38 4.95 12.44 10.00
N VAL A 39 4.19 11.35 9.92
CA VAL A 39 4.70 10.01 9.57
C VAL A 39 4.84 9.84 8.06
N PHE A 40 3.83 10.23 7.29
CA PHE A 40 3.76 9.96 5.84
C PHE A 40 3.96 11.21 4.97
N GLY A 41 4.13 12.38 5.57
CA GLY A 41 4.36 13.64 4.87
C GLY A 41 3.06 14.30 4.39
N THR A 42 3.13 15.01 3.26
CA THR A 42 1.97 15.71 2.71
C THR A 42 0.99 14.71 2.08
N PRO A 43 -0.31 14.77 2.44
CA PRO A 43 -1.31 13.90 1.82
C PRO A 43 -1.45 14.21 0.33
N TRP A 44 -1.68 13.16 -0.45
CA TRP A 44 -1.98 13.28 -1.87
C TRP A 44 -3.40 13.79 -2.10
N SER A 45 -4.35 13.35 -1.27
CA SER A 45 -5.72 13.89 -1.23
C SER A 45 -6.28 13.90 0.18
N ILE A 46 -7.19 14.85 0.41
CA ILE A 46 -8.06 14.92 1.57
C ILE A 46 -9.47 15.16 1.02
N ASP A 47 -10.40 14.28 1.34
CA ASP A 47 -11.78 14.34 0.88
C ASP A 47 -12.75 13.83 1.96
N ILE A 48 -14.04 13.91 1.67
CA ILE A 48 -15.08 13.25 2.46
C ILE A 48 -15.47 11.98 1.70
N ASP A 49 -15.43 10.84 2.37
CA ASP A 49 -15.85 9.58 1.77
C ASP A 49 -17.35 9.66 1.42
N THR A 50 -17.63 9.66 0.13
CA THR A 50 -18.98 9.67 -0.43
C THR A 50 -19.30 8.35 -1.14
N ASN A 51 -18.61 7.27 -0.76
CA ASN A 51 -18.74 5.98 -1.42
C ASN A 51 -20.22 5.56 -1.49
N LYS A 52 -20.64 5.04 -2.64
CA LYS A 52 -22.07 4.88 -3.01
C LYS A 52 -22.87 4.00 -2.05
N TRP A 53 -22.18 3.18 -1.25
CA TRP A 53 -22.76 2.32 -0.23
C TRP A 53 -22.88 3.06 1.09
N LYS A 54 -23.95 3.87 1.24
CA LYS A 54 -24.29 4.65 2.46
C LYS A 54 -24.34 3.85 3.78
N ILE A 55 -24.25 2.51 3.70
CA ILE A 55 -24.24 1.58 4.84
C ILE A 55 -22.83 1.45 5.44
N SER A 56 -21.80 1.89 4.73
CA SER A 56 -20.42 1.90 5.25
C SER A 56 -20.29 2.90 6.40
N LYS A 57 -19.68 2.48 7.52
CA LYS A 57 -19.28 3.38 8.62
C LYS A 57 -18.31 4.50 8.18
N LEU A 58 -17.72 4.34 6.99
CA LEU A 58 -16.82 5.31 6.38
C LEU A 58 -17.56 6.46 5.70
N TYR A 59 -18.84 6.27 5.32
CA TYR A 59 -19.59 7.29 4.58
C TYR A 59 -19.73 8.58 5.40
N GLY A 60 -19.41 9.71 4.78
CA GLY A 60 -19.44 11.03 5.39
C GLY A 60 -18.24 11.35 6.27
N GLN A 61 -17.25 10.46 6.36
CA GLN A 61 -16.07 10.64 7.20
C GLN A 61 -14.91 11.23 6.42
N LYS A 62 -13.98 11.88 7.14
CA LYS A 62 -12.78 12.45 6.53
C LYS A 62 -11.90 11.33 6.03
N HIS A 63 -11.52 11.40 4.76
CA HIS A 63 -10.70 10.41 4.10
C HIS A 63 -9.40 11.08 3.64
N VAL A 64 -8.28 10.54 4.08
CA VAL A 64 -6.94 11.08 3.83
C VAL A 64 -6.11 10.01 3.14
N THR A 65 -5.59 10.33 1.96
CA THR A 65 -4.77 9.40 1.17
C THR A 65 -3.35 9.91 1.04
N PHE A 66 -2.38 9.05 1.32
CA PHE A 66 -0.96 9.23 1.09
C PHE A 66 -0.50 8.34 -0.05
N ARG A 67 0.24 8.91 -1.01
CA ARG A 67 0.81 8.17 -2.16
C ARG A 67 2.33 8.20 -2.06
N LEU A 68 2.91 7.12 -1.55
CA LEU A 68 4.35 6.97 -1.33
C LEU A 68 4.98 6.30 -2.55
N ILE A 69 5.76 7.06 -3.32
CA ILE A 69 6.51 6.54 -4.46
C ILE A 69 7.71 5.75 -3.94
N LYS A 70 7.79 4.47 -4.31
CA LYS A 70 8.82 3.53 -3.83
C LYS A 70 9.90 3.23 -4.88
N SER A 71 9.63 3.50 -6.15
CA SER A 71 10.61 3.33 -7.22
C SER A 71 10.55 4.47 -8.24
N ASN A 72 11.65 4.63 -8.98
CA ASN A 72 11.61 5.30 -10.27
C ASN A 72 10.75 4.47 -11.25
N PRO A 73 10.15 5.09 -12.27
CA PRO A 73 9.49 4.36 -13.33
C PRO A 73 10.46 3.37 -13.99
N TYR A 74 10.01 2.15 -14.24
CA TYR A 74 10.77 1.11 -14.92
C TYR A 74 9.90 0.41 -15.94
N THR A 75 10.50 -0.25 -16.93
CA THR A 75 9.76 -1.01 -17.94
C THR A 75 9.92 -2.51 -17.75
N ARG A 76 8.89 -3.26 -18.13
CA ARG A 76 8.91 -4.71 -18.18
C ARG A 76 8.25 -5.17 -19.48
N GLU A 77 8.87 -6.14 -20.15
CA GLU A 77 8.22 -6.87 -21.23
C GLU A 77 7.24 -7.89 -20.68
N GLU A 78 6.02 -7.87 -21.21
CA GLU A 78 4.95 -8.78 -20.81
C GLU A 78 4.33 -9.41 -22.05
N LEU A 79 3.88 -10.66 -21.88
CA LEU A 79 3.16 -11.35 -22.95
C LEU A 79 1.80 -10.68 -23.15
N ALA A 80 1.62 -10.02 -24.28
CA ALA A 80 0.38 -9.35 -24.66
C ALA A 80 -0.61 -10.31 -25.34
N GLY A 81 -0.10 -11.35 -25.99
CA GLY A 81 -0.92 -12.36 -26.64
C GLY A 81 -0.10 -13.38 -27.39
N SER A 82 -0.78 -14.39 -27.92
CA SER A 82 -0.17 -15.37 -28.81
C SER A 82 -1.16 -15.80 -29.88
N TYR A 83 -0.67 -16.07 -31.08
CA TYR A 83 -1.47 -16.64 -32.17
C TYR A 83 -0.72 -17.77 -32.89
N MET A 84 -1.48 -18.64 -33.54
CA MET A 84 -0.92 -19.70 -34.39
C MET A 84 -0.73 -19.17 -35.81
N ASP A 85 0.51 -19.10 -36.28
CA ASP A 85 0.82 -18.76 -37.66
C ASP A 85 0.81 -20.03 -38.53
N ALA A 86 -0.34 -20.29 -39.14
CA ALA A 86 -0.55 -21.41 -40.06
C ALA A 86 0.03 -21.17 -41.47
N THR A 87 0.58 -19.99 -41.76
CA THR A 87 1.22 -19.71 -43.06
C THR A 87 2.63 -20.32 -43.16
N ARG A 88 3.21 -20.74 -42.04
CA ARG A 88 4.50 -21.43 -41.95
C ARG A 88 4.31 -22.95 -41.95
N ASN A 89 5.27 -23.71 -42.46
CA ASN A 89 5.29 -25.17 -42.39
C ASN A 89 6.55 -25.68 -41.65
N PRO A 90 6.42 -26.24 -40.43
CA PRO A 90 5.18 -26.46 -39.69
C PRO A 90 4.58 -25.15 -39.14
N PRO A 91 3.26 -25.11 -38.88
CA PRO A 91 2.62 -24.00 -38.17
C PRO A 91 3.34 -23.73 -36.85
N THR A 92 3.54 -22.44 -36.54
CA THR A 92 4.32 -22.03 -35.36
C THR A 92 3.53 -21.06 -34.50
N ILE A 93 3.64 -21.22 -33.18
CA ILE A 93 3.07 -20.28 -32.22
C ILE A 93 3.94 -19.03 -32.19
N VAL A 94 3.34 -17.88 -32.41
CA VAL A 94 3.98 -16.57 -32.32
C VAL A 94 3.49 -15.89 -31.05
N TYR A 95 4.43 -15.50 -30.19
CA TYR A 95 4.17 -14.72 -28.99
C TYR A 95 4.39 -13.23 -29.29
N GLN A 96 3.48 -12.40 -28.80
CA GLN A 96 3.56 -10.95 -28.89
C GLN A 96 3.89 -10.42 -27.50
N TYR A 97 5.00 -9.70 -27.41
CA TYR A 97 5.43 -9.06 -26.18
C TYR A 97 5.23 -7.55 -26.30
N GLU A 98 4.74 -6.93 -25.23
CA GLU A 98 4.63 -5.48 -25.11
C GLU A 98 5.49 -4.99 -23.95
N THR A 99 6.16 -3.86 -24.15
CA THR A 99 6.87 -3.17 -23.07
C THR A 99 5.88 -2.26 -22.33
N ARG A 100 5.68 -2.50 -21.04
CA ARG A 100 4.83 -1.66 -20.17
C ARG A 100 5.67 -0.93 -19.13
N THR A 101 5.26 0.29 -18.81
CA THR A 101 5.90 1.12 -17.79
C THR A 101 5.18 0.95 -16.46
N TYR A 102 5.95 0.67 -15.42
CA TYR A 102 5.53 0.44 -14.05
C TYR A 102 6.18 1.45 -13.12
N GLN A 103 5.53 1.69 -11.97
CA GLN A 103 6.11 2.43 -10.86
C GLN A 103 5.57 1.85 -9.57
N ASP A 104 6.46 1.51 -8.64
CA ASP A 104 6.08 1.02 -7.34
C ASP A 104 5.54 2.17 -6.49
N VAL A 105 4.31 1.99 -6.02
CA VAL A 105 3.59 2.97 -5.21
C VAL A 105 2.91 2.24 -4.06
N CYS A 106 3.17 2.72 -2.86
CA CYS A 106 2.45 2.35 -1.66
C CYS A 106 1.40 3.43 -1.35
N VAL A 107 0.14 3.02 -1.21
CA VAL A 107 -0.96 3.92 -0.89
C VAL A 107 -1.42 3.62 0.53
N VAL A 108 -1.42 4.63 1.39
CA VAL A 108 -1.93 4.54 2.76
C VAL A 108 -3.14 5.45 2.87
N GLN A 109 -4.26 4.90 3.33
CA GLN A 109 -5.52 5.62 3.44
C GLN A 109 -6.01 5.56 4.88
N PHE A 110 -6.46 6.69 5.40
CA PHE A 110 -7.09 6.79 6.70
C PHE A 110 -8.49 7.35 6.57
N TRP A 111 -9.38 6.82 7.39
CA TRP A 111 -10.67 7.42 7.69
C TRP A 111 -10.66 7.89 9.13
N ALA A 112 -10.93 9.17 9.28
CA ALA A 112 -11.02 9.86 10.55
C ALA A 112 -12.41 10.43 10.74
N ASP A 113 -12.85 10.46 12.00
CA ASP A 113 -14.13 11.06 12.33
C ASP A 113 -14.08 12.54 11.96
N LYS A 114 -15.05 13.01 11.18
CA LYS A 114 -15.02 14.36 10.61
C LYS A 114 -15.09 15.49 11.66
N GLU A 115 -15.56 15.18 12.87
CA GLU A 115 -15.78 16.17 13.94
C GLU A 115 -14.59 16.23 14.88
N THR A 116 -13.94 15.08 15.12
CA THR A 116 -12.84 14.93 16.07
C THR A 116 -11.48 14.74 15.42
N ASP A 117 -11.43 14.50 14.11
CA ASP A 117 -10.23 14.17 13.34
C ASP A 117 -9.48 12.90 13.84
N ILE A 118 -10.14 12.08 14.67
CA ILE A 118 -9.58 10.83 15.20
C ILE A 118 -9.70 9.72 14.16
N ILE A 119 -8.57 9.10 13.83
CA ILE A 119 -8.47 7.95 12.94
C ILE A 119 -9.17 6.74 13.57
N PHE A 120 -10.13 6.17 12.86
CA PHE A 120 -10.83 4.96 13.32
C PHE A 120 -10.78 3.81 12.31
N TYR A 121 -10.20 4.02 11.13
CA TYR A 121 -9.99 2.99 10.13
C TYR A 121 -8.84 3.36 9.18
N TYR A 122 -8.11 2.35 8.69
CA TYR A 122 -7.08 2.52 7.68
C TYR A 122 -7.12 1.41 6.63
N GLU A 123 -6.66 1.70 5.43
CA GLU A 123 -6.38 0.75 4.35
C GLU A 123 -5.02 1.03 3.76
N ILE A 124 -4.40 -0.02 3.25
CA ILE A 124 -3.08 0.05 2.62
C ILE A 124 -3.15 -0.73 1.32
N HIS A 125 -2.70 -0.14 0.22
CA HIS A 125 -2.74 -0.74 -1.12
C HIS A 125 -1.41 -0.59 -1.83
N GLY A 126 -1.19 -1.43 -2.85
CA GLY A 126 0.01 -1.37 -3.69
C GLY A 126 1.24 -1.99 -3.04
N THR A 127 2.43 -1.53 -3.44
CA THR A 127 3.71 -2.13 -3.06
C THR A 127 4.23 -1.61 -1.72
N CYS A 128 3.42 -1.76 -0.68
CA CYS A 128 3.82 -1.47 0.70
C CYS A 128 4.57 -2.68 1.28
N GLY A 129 5.67 -2.45 2.01
CA GLY A 129 6.52 -3.53 2.50
C GLY A 129 7.59 -4.06 1.54
N TRP A 130 8.41 -4.99 2.05
CA TRP A 130 9.58 -5.49 1.35
C TRP A 130 9.19 -6.39 0.16
N GLY A 131 9.65 -6.04 -1.04
CA GLY A 131 9.39 -6.80 -2.27
C GLY A 131 7.95 -6.73 -2.80
N GLY A 132 7.15 -5.75 -2.37
CA GLY A 132 5.77 -5.58 -2.86
C GLY A 132 4.77 -6.60 -2.31
N TRP A 133 5.13 -7.34 -1.26
CA TRP A 133 4.28 -8.30 -0.55
C TRP A 133 3.23 -7.60 0.33
N GLY A 134 2.57 -6.57 -0.19
CA GLY A 134 1.59 -5.76 0.50
C GLY A 134 0.51 -6.63 1.14
N PHE A 135 0.65 -6.92 2.43
CA PHE A 135 -0.38 -7.53 3.29
C PHE A 135 -1.48 -6.50 3.60
N GLY A 136 -1.88 -5.72 2.61
CA GLY A 136 -2.76 -4.57 2.69
C GLY A 136 -4.15 -4.91 2.18
N GLN A 137 -4.88 -5.71 2.94
CA GLN A 137 -6.32 -5.56 3.02
C GLN A 137 -6.68 -5.71 4.50
N THR A 138 -6.99 -4.60 5.15
CA THR A 138 -7.86 -4.65 6.33
C THR A 138 -9.13 -5.36 5.88
N SER A 139 -9.47 -6.46 6.55
CA SER A 139 -10.49 -7.39 6.06
C SER A 139 -11.84 -6.70 5.86
N ILE A 140 -12.66 -7.21 4.93
CA ILE A 140 -14.00 -6.66 4.62
C ILE A 140 -14.90 -6.55 5.86
N LEU A 141 -14.64 -7.39 6.88
CA LEU A 141 -15.35 -7.38 8.16
C LEU A 141 -15.04 -6.09 8.95
N HIS A 142 -13.78 -5.67 8.96
CA HIS A 142 -13.36 -4.43 9.62
C HIS A 142 -13.91 -3.19 8.90
N ARG A 143 -14.07 -3.25 7.58
CA ARG A 143 -14.74 -2.22 6.76
C ARG A 143 -16.23 -2.07 7.11
N MET A 144 -16.88 -3.16 7.52
CA MET A 144 -18.29 -3.20 7.91
C MET A 144 -18.55 -2.89 9.40
N GLY A 145 -17.49 -2.72 10.21
CA GLY A 145 -17.64 -2.42 11.64
C GLY A 145 -18.09 -3.58 12.51
N MET A 146 -17.83 -4.81 12.06
CA MET A 146 -18.00 -6.04 12.86
C MET A 146 -16.70 -6.45 13.53
#